data_AF-A0A022PLZ6-F1
#
_entry.id   AF-A0A022PLZ6-F1
#
_cell.length_a   1.000
_cell.length_b   1.000
_cell.length_c   1.000
_cell.angle_alpha   90.00
_cell.angle_beta   90.00
_cell.angle_gamma   90.00
#
_symmetry.space_group_name_H-M   'P 1'
#
loop_
_entity.id
_entity.type
_entity.pdbx_description
1 polymer ?
#
loop_
_entity_poly.entity_id
_entity_poly.type
_entity_poly.pdbx_seq_one_letter_code
_entity_poly.pdbx_strand_id
1 'polypeptide(L)'
;MLARFRTGVGSELPASLRKLINIADGFGDARSCLLRLTRNILEISLPFVVHKASFLFNEKELIVEFAELPNASEEDIGRLHVFEALALRIVEWQPIWRVSPNRVCQLGTWTLFLRIQRTDGARWQAEALHQLVLWLRALFDTAYDFSYVPNDEVSHVYEMIGHSPWPELLRAYAAYRAAVDFSIQRITVYSLPFATMLAALCLNQSVRDEVIGACIAGFEGAWKAFYCIVEKLERADTDQNQWEILHTTAGQLGLLLSAMWPEQTLMRMVQVPLSPVAAERIGVSLLHRRDLTLTLQRLIAEPKNAVLRDLVLHHVPEIAVNANSAATIADKVAVWQSKFKRCKEYLLAYHANLLSDSQCQQFVKQLGLVPYGITEEIETYIQRALTYTAAEVKGRFKLAEVDPVAIIRAISTEVCV
;
A
#
# COMPACT_ATOMS: atom_id res chain seq x y z
N MET A 1 16.37 14.88 -18.44
CA MET A 1 15.63 16.04 -17.88
C MET A 1 14.85 15.68 -16.62
N LEU A 2 14.13 14.54 -16.59
CA LEU A 2 13.43 14.02 -15.40
C LEU A 2 14.31 13.65 -14.19
N ALA A 3 15.53 13.13 -14.42
CA ALA A 3 16.49 12.89 -13.35
C ALA A 3 16.93 14.18 -12.62
N ARG A 4 16.97 15.33 -13.33
CA ARG A 4 17.33 16.65 -12.76
C ARG A 4 16.20 17.31 -11.96
N PHE A 5 14.93 16.98 -12.23
CA PHE A 5 13.79 17.43 -11.39
C PHE A 5 13.85 16.85 -9.96
N ARG A 6 14.51 15.70 -9.80
CA ARG A 6 14.48 14.87 -8.59
C ARG A 6 15.68 15.05 -7.66
N THR A 7 16.73 15.77 -8.07
CA THR A 7 17.99 15.92 -7.33
C THR A 7 18.19 17.30 -6.69
N GLY A 8 17.11 17.98 -6.30
CA GLY A 8 17.17 19.25 -5.54
C GLY A 8 16.36 20.41 -6.11
N VAL A 9 15.90 20.34 -7.37
CA VAL A 9 15.11 21.40 -8.02
C VAL A 9 13.59 21.29 -7.70
N GLY A 10 13.16 20.17 -7.14
CA GLY A 10 11.75 19.93 -6.80
C GLY A 10 11.16 20.92 -5.79
N SER A 11 11.98 21.53 -4.93
CA SER A 11 11.58 22.57 -3.97
C SER A 11 11.19 23.90 -4.63
N GLU A 12 11.49 24.09 -5.92
CA GLU A 12 11.12 25.28 -6.69
C GLU A 12 9.76 25.15 -7.39
N LEU A 13 9.19 23.94 -7.48
CA LEU A 13 7.87 23.71 -8.07
C LEU A 13 6.75 24.31 -7.19
N PRO A 14 5.65 24.83 -7.77
CA PRO A 14 4.49 25.25 -6.99
C PRO A 14 3.99 24.13 -6.06
N ALA A 15 3.59 24.49 -4.84
CA ALA A 15 3.19 23.53 -3.81
C ALA A 15 2.08 22.56 -4.26
N SER A 16 1.15 23.05 -5.09
CA SER A 16 0.08 22.24 -5.69
C SER A 16 0.61 21.15 -6.63
N LEU A 17 1.59 21.47 -7.47
CA LEU A 17 2.22 20.52 -8.38
C LEU A 17 3.08 19.51 -7.61
N ARG A 18 3.81 19.96 -6.58
CA ARG A 18 4.52 19.05 -5.67
C ARG A 18 3.59 18.07 -4.98
N LYS A 19 2.42 18.55 -4.52
CA LYS A 19 1.41 17.69 -3.88
C LYS A 19 0.92 16.63 -4.87
N LEU A 20 0.62 16.99 -6.12
CA LEU A 20 0.22 16.04 -7.17
C LEU A 20 1.32 15.03 -7.54
N ILE A 21 2.57 15.50 -7.65
CA ILE A 21 3.72 14.63 -7.91
C ILE A 21 3.97 13.70 -6.73
N ASN A 22 3.95 14.19 -5.48
CA ASN A 22 4.12 13.35 -4.29
C ASN A 22 2.99 12.34 -4.13
N ILE A 23 1.77 12.71 -4.51
CA ILE A 23 0.68 11.74 -4.64
C ILE A 23 1.14 10.71 -5.65
N ALA A 24 1.43 11.07 -6.90
CA ALA A 24 1.84 10.11 -7.92
C ALA A 24 3.08 9.25 -7.54
N ASP A 25 4.11 9.81 -6.94
CA ASP A 25 5.37 9.14 -6.59
C ASP A 25 5.26 8.27 -5.33
N GLY A 26 4.25 8.46 -4.48
CA GLY A 26 3.98 7.64 -3.29
C GLY A 26 3.46 6.23 -3.60
N PHE A 27 3.61 5.79 -4.85
CA PHE A 27 2.98 4.61 -5.40
C PHE A 27 4.04 3.74 -6.07
N GLY A 28 4.50 2.72 -5.34
CA GLY A 28 5.08 1.52 -5.90
C GLY A 28 6.60 1.42 -5.88
N ASP A 29 7.01 0.21 -6.20
CA ASP A 29 8.38 -0.25 -6.36
C ASP A 29 9.16 0.61 -7.39
N ALA A 30 8.42 1.22 -8.32
CA ALA A 30 8.89 2.17 -9.32
C ALA A 30 8.17 3.52 -9.17
N ARG A 31 8.89 4.62 -9.40
CA ARG A 31 8.35 5.99 -9.26
C ARG A 31 7.49 6.38 -10.46
N SER A 32 6.45 7.20 -10.24
CA SER A 32 5.58 7.69 -11.31
C SER A 32 6.38 8.45 -12.36
N CYS A 33 5.98 8.35 -13.62
CA CYS A 33 6.67 9.05 -14.71
C CYS A 33 5.82 10.20 -15.21
N LEU A 34 6.28 11.43 -15.05
CA LEU A 34 5.75 12.57 -15.78
C LEU A 34 6.01 12.33 -17.28
N LEU A 35 4.95 12.01 -18.03
CA LEU A 35 5.04 11.72 -19.46
C LEU A 35 5.04 13.00 -20.29
N ARG A 36 4.25 13.99 -19.88
CA ARG A 36 4.07 15.24 -20.61
C ARG A 36 3.84 16.40 -19.65
N LEU A 37 4.53 17.51 -19.90
CA LEU A 37 4.29 18.79 -19.23
C LEU A 37 4.31 19.89 -20.29
N THR A 38 3.18 20.56 -20.45
CA THR A 38 3.04 21.77 -21.28
C THR A 38 2.32 22.84 -20.46
N ARG A 39 2.14 24.04 -21.03
CA ARG A 39 1.41 25.13 -20.37
C ARG A 39 0.00 24.73 -19.91
N ASN A 40 -0.65 23.82 -20.64
CA ASN A 40 -2.07 23.49 -20.44
C ASN A 40 -2.33 22.01 -20.13
N ILE A 41 -1.30 21.15 -20.18
CA ILE A 41 -1.45 19.70 -20.03
C ILE A 41 -0.36 19.17 -19.10
N LEU A 42 -0.78 18.36 -18.14
CA LEU A 42 0.07 17.55 -17.28
C LEU A 42 -0.33 16.08 -17.45
N GLU A 43 0.60 15.20 -17.81
CA GLU A 43 0.34 13.77 -17.98
C GLU A 43 1.28 12.95 -17.11
N ILE A 44 0.73 12.06 -16.31
CA ILE A 44 1.44 11.22 -15.35
C ILE A 44 1.11 9.76 -15.65
N SER A 45 2.14 8.96 -15.94
CA SER A 45 2.03 7.50 -15.95
C SER A 45 1.98 6.97 -14.53
N LEU A 46 1.05 6.05 -14.29
CA LEU A 46 0.93 5.36 -13.02
C LEU A 46 1.84 4.12 -13.03
N PRO A 47 2.84 4.05 -12.13
CA PRO A 47 3.94 3.09 -12.18
C PRO A 47 3.52 1.80 -11.49
N PHE A 48 2.49 1.13 -12.01
CA PHE A 48 1.90 0.06 -11.23
C PHE A 48 1.23 -1.04 -12.02
N VAL A 49 1.60 -1.19 -13.28
CA VAL A 49 0.89 -2.15 -14.08
C VAL A 49 1.79 -2.67 -15.20
N VAL A 50 1.69 -3.99 -15.42
CA VAL A 50 2.02 -4.62 -16.71
C VAL A 50 1.16 -3.98 -17.84
N HIS A 51 0.13 -3.24 -17.45
CA HIS A 51 -0.78 -2.42 -18.22
C HIS A 51 -0.40 -0.93 -18.26
N LYS A 52 -0.92 -0.21 -19.25
CA LYS A 52 -0.84 1.25 -19.30
C LYS A 52 -1.95 1.86 -18.45
N ALA A 53 -1.59 2.69 -17.48
CA ALA A 53 -2.52 3.56 -16.78
C ALA A 53 -1.94 4.98 -16.68
N SER A 54 -2.75 6.00 -16.97
CA SER A 54 -2.29 7.39 -16.98
C SER A 54 -3.36 8.37 -16.49
N PHE A 55 -2.89 9.47 -15.91
CA PHE A 55 -3.70 10.65 -15.64
C PHE A 55 -3.25 11.79 -16.54
N LEU A 56 -4.16 12.34 -17.33
CA LEU A 56 -3.97 13.54 -18.12
C LEU A 56 -4.86 14.65 -17.57
N PHE A 57 -4.24 15.73 -17.12
CA PHE A 57 -4.90 16.90 -16.56
C PHE A 57 -4.82 18.07 -17.54
N ASN A 58 -5.92 18.81 -17.66
CA ASN A 58 -5.93 20.18 -18.14
C ASN A 58 -6.80 21.07 -17.24
N GLU A 59 -6.95 22.36 -17.57
CA GLU A 59 -7.71 23.30 -16.73
C GLU A 59 -9.19 22.95 -16.54
N LYS A 60 -9.77 22.15 -17.45
CA LYS A 60 -11.22 21.88 -17.53
C LYS A 60 -11.58 20.42 -17.27
N GLU A 61 -10.65 19.49 -17.45
CA GLU A 61 -10.94 18.06 -17.38
C GLU A 61 -9.75 17.24 -16.89
N LEU A 62 -10.08 16.10 -16.30
CA LEU A 62 -9.18 15.00 -15.99
C LEU A 62 -9.56 13.85 -16.91
N ILE A 63 -8.60 13.36 -17.69
CA ILE A 63 -8.73 12.12 -18.46
C ILE A 63 -7.94 11.05 -17.72
N VAL A 64 -8.61 9.94 -17.47
CA VAL A 64 -8.00 8.74 -16.90
C VAL A 64 -8.01 7.67 -17.97
N GLU A 65 -6.87 7.02 -18.16
CA GLU A 65 -6.70 5.91 -19.07
C GLU A 65 -6.34 4.66 -18.27
N PHE A 66 -6.99 3.54 -18.57
CA PHE A 66 -6.63 2.24 -18.04
C PHE A 66 -6.79 1.16 -19.11
N ALA A 67 -5.72 0.43 -19.41
CA ALA A 67 -5.70 -0.64 -20.40
C ALA A 67 -5.74 -2.04 -19.76
N GLU A 68 -6.35 -2.99 -20.45
CA GLU A 68 -6.25 -4.42 -20.13
C GLU A 68 -4.93 -5.04 -20.61
N LEU A 69 -4.70 -6.32 -20.30
CA LEU A 69 -3.56 -7.04 -20.88
C LEU A 69 -3.82 -7.22 -22.39
N PRO A 70 -2.77 -7.22 -23.23
CA PRO A 70 -2.93 -7.56 -24.63
C PRO A 70 -3.61 -8.93 -24.75
N ASN A 71 -4.60 -9.04 -25.64
CA ASN A 71 -5.38 -10.26 -25.91
C ASN A 71 -6.45 -10.63 -24.86
N ALA A 72 -6.79 -9.76 -23.91
CA ALA A 72 -8.01 -9.94 -23.13
C ALA A 72 -9.23 -10.01 -24.06
N SER A 73 -10.06 -11.04 -23.91
CA SER A 73 -11.33 -11.19 -24.65
C SER A 73 -12.29 -10.06 -24.24
N GLU A 74 -13.32 -9.79 -25.05
CA GLU A 74 -14.33 -8.80 -24.65
C GLU A 74 -15.14 -9.27 -23.44
N GLU A 75 -15.25 -10.58 -23.25
CA GLU A 75 -15.97 -11.22 -22.15
C GLU A 75 -15.20 -11.16 -20.81
N ASP A 76 -13.88 -10.98 -20.85
CA ASP A 76 -12.98 -11.04 -19.68
C ASP A 76 -12.34 -9.67 -19.34
N ILE A 77 -13.07 -8.58 -19.59
CA ILE A 77 -12.66 -7.20 -19.21
C ILE A 77 -13.33 -6.72 -17.93
N GLY A 78 -13.65 -7.63 -16.99
CA GLY A 78 -14.42 -7.32 -15.78
C GLY A 78 -13.83 -6.17 -14.95
N ARG A 79 -12.51 -6.02 -14.92
CA ARG A 79 -11.87 -4.85 -14.29
C ARG A 79 -12.28 -3.51 -14.88
N LEU A 80 -12.40 -3.41 -16.21
CA LEU A 80 -12.87 -2.18 -16.86
C LEU A 80 -14.33 -1.90 -16.47
N HIS A 81 -15.17 -2.93 -16.36
CA HIS A 81 -16.54 -2.80 -15.89
C HIS A 81 -16.61 -2.30 -14.44
N VAL A 82 -15.77 -2.84 -13.56
CA VAL A 82 -15.70 -2.41 -12.15
C VAL A 82 -15.27 -0.95 -12.06
N PHE A 83 -14.24 -0.53 -12.79
CA PHE A 83 -13.78 0.87 -12.78
C PHE A 83 -14.78 1.83 -13.39
N GLU A 84 -15.46 1.44 -14.46
CA GLU A 84 -16.56 2.21 -15.02
C GLU A 84 -17.69 2.38 -14.00
N ALA A 85 -18.13 1.29 -13.36
CA ALA A 85 -19.18 1.31 -12.33
C ALA A 85 -18.82 2.23 -11.15
N LEU A 86 -17.60 2.10 -10.62
CA LEU A 86 -17.11 2.93 -9.53
C LEU A 86 -17.03 4.40 -9.94
N ALA A 87 -16.48 4.71 -11.12
CA ALA A 87 -16.38 6.09 -11.59
C ALA A 87 -17.76 6.75 -11.77
N LEU A 88 -18.75 6.01 -12.28
CA LEU A 88 -20.13 6.48 -12.39
C LEU A 88 -20.75 6.74 -11.02
N ARG A 89 -20.47 5.90 -10.03
CA ARG A 89 -21.01 6.05 -8.67
C ARG A 89 -20.37 7.18 -7.89
N ILE A 90 -19.07 7.42 -8.11
CA ILE A 90 -18.37 8.57 -7.54
C ILE A 90 -19.05 9.89 -7.93
N VAL A 91 -19.50 10.04 -9.18
CA VAL A 91 -20.18 11.28 -9.60
C VAL A 91 -21.61 11.39 -9.09
N GLU A 92 -22.27 10.27 -8.78
CA GLU A 92 -23.57 10.30 -8.09
C GLU A 92 -23.42 10.76 -6.64
N TRP A 93 -22.34 10.36 -5.95
CA TRP A 93 -22.05 10.84 -4.58
C TRP A 93 -21.49 12.26 -4.55
N GLN A 94 -20.95 12.74 -5.68
CA GLN A 94 -20.36 14.08 -5.84
C GLN A 94 -20.93 14.76 -7.11
N PRO A 95 -22.16 15.31 -7.06
CA PRO A 95 -22.90 15.78 -8.23
C PRO A 95 -22.28 17.00 -8.93
N ILE A 96 -21.21 17.57 -8.37
CA ILE A 96 -20.42 18.62 -8.99
C ILE A 96 -19.51 18.09 -10.11
N TRP A 97 -19.37 16.76 -10.23
CA TRP A 97 -18.58 16.09 -11.26
C TRP A 97 -19.48 15.41 -12.29
N ARG A 98 -18.98 15.32 -13.52
CA ARG A 98 -19.54 14.53 -14.61
C ARG A 98 -18.45 13.62 -15.13
N VAL A 99 -18.78 12.35 -15.34
CA VAL A 99 -17.90 11.39 -16.01
C VAL A 99 -18.52 10.97 -17.34
N SER A 100 -17.68 10.84 -18.35
CA SER A 100 -18.02 10.26 -19.65
C SER A 100 -17.05 9.11 -19.90
N PRO A 101 -17.50 7.86 -19.65
CA PRO A 101 -16.70 6.69 -19.95
C PRO A 101 -16.71 6.39 -21.45
N ASN A 102 -15.60 5.83 -21.95
CA ASN A 102 -15.50 5.33 -23.31
C ASN A 102 -14.55 4.13 -23.32
N ARG A 103 -15.04 2.96 -23.73
CA ARG A 103 -14.25 1.75 -23.90
C ARG A 103 -13.89 1.57 -25.37
N VAL A 104 -12.62 1.30 -25.64
CA VAL A 104 -12.11 1.13 -27.01
C VAL A 104 -11.16 -0.07 -27.05
N CYS A 105 -11.33 -0.94 -28.03
CA CYS A 105 -10.35 -1.97 -28.37
C CYS A 105 -9.45 -1.48 -29.51
N GLN A 106 -8.15 -1.35 -29.25
CA GLN A 106 -7.15 -1.01 -30.26
C GLN A 106 -6.06 -2.08 -30.26
N LEU A 107 -5.79 -2.66 -31.43
CA LEU A 107 -4.77 -3.70 -31.60
C LEU A 107 -4.91 -4.85 -30.58
N GLY A 108 -6.16 -5.28 -30.30
CA GLY A 108 -6.44 -6.37 -29.35
C GLY A 108 -6.24 -5.99 -27.88
N THR A 109 -6.14 -4.70 -27.56
CA THR A 109 -6.05 -4.18 -26.18
C THR A 109 -7.27 -3.33 -25.88
N TRP A 110 -8.08 -3.79 -24.93
CA TRP A 110 -9.21 -3.01 -24.40
C TRP A 110 -8.70 -1.89 -23.49
N THR A 111 -9.22 -0.69 -23.66
CA THR A 111 -8.86 0.48 -22.87
C THR A 111 -10.12 1.24 -22.44
N LEU A 112 -10.21 1.57 -21.16
CA LEU A 112 -11.21 2.47 -20.60
C LEU A 112 -10.63 3.87 -20.50
N PHE A 113 -11.30 4.83 -21.15
CA PHE A 113 -11.08 6.26 -20.98
C PHE A 113 -12.20 6.84 -20.12
N LEU A 114 -11.85 7.46 -19.00
CA LEU A 114 -12.78 8.22 -18.17
C LEU A 114 -12.47 9.70 -18.34
N ARG A 115 -13.36 10.44 -19.02
CA ARG A 115 -13.28 11.89 -19.09
C ARG A 115 -14.11 12.49 -17.96
N ILE A 116 -13.46 13.17 -17.03
CA ILE A 116 -14.10 13.76 -15.86
C ILE A 116 -14.02 15.27 -15.94
N GLN A 117 -15.15 15.94 -15.74
CA GLN A 117 -15.33 17.38 -15.82
C GLN A 117 -16.19 17.89 -14.66
N ARG A 118 -16.15 19.19 -14.40
CA ARG A 118 -17.15 19.81 -13.52
C ARG A 118 -18.46 20.06 -14.26
N THR A 119 -19.58 19.87 -13.58
CA THR A 119 -20.92 20.09 -14.15
C THR A 119 -21.22 21.56 -14.44
N ASP A 120 -20.61 22.48 -13.69
CA ASP A 120 -20.73 23.92 -13.87
C ASP A 120 -19.80 24.52 -14.95
N GLY A 121 -18.96 23.70 -15.58
CA GLY A 121 -17.98 24.14 -16.57
C GLY A 121 -16.85 25.01 -16.01
N ALA A 122 -16.75 25.17 -14.69
CA ALA A 122 -15.69 25.92 -14.05
C ALA A 122 -14.35 25.16 -14.10
N ARG A 123 -13.26 25.87 -13.78
CA ARG A 123 -11.93 25.27 -13.63
C ARG A 123 -11.87 24.37 -12.40
N TRP A 124 -10.97 23.38 -12.44
CA TRP A 124 -10.69 22.54 -11.27
C TRP A 124 -10.22 23.37 -10.08
N GLN A 125 -10.90 23.22 -8.94
CA GLN A 125 -10.40 23.65 -7.65
C GLN A 125 -9.39 22.62 -7.13
N ALA A 126 -8.29 23.09 -6.54
CA ALA A 126 -7.19 22.23 -6.12
C ALA A 126 -7.65 21.10 -5.18
N GLU A 127 -8.53 21.40 -4.22
CA GLU A 127 -9.00 20.40 -3.26
C GLU A 127 -9.95 19.37 -3.88
N ALA A 128 -10.85 19.81 -4.77
CA ALA A 128 -11.74 18.90 -5.48
C ALA A 128 -10.97 17.94 -6.40
N LEU A 129 -9.95 18.45 -7.09
CA LEU A 129 -9.07 17.63 -7.92
C LEU A 129 -8.23 16.68 -7.06
N HIS A 130 -7.72 17.14 -5.92
CA HIS A 130 -6.98 16.33 -4.97
C HIS A 130 -7.82 15.14 -4.48
N GLN A 131 -9.05 15.40 -4.03
CA GLN A 131 -9.95 14.35 -3.57
C GLN A 131 -10.28 13.35 -4.68
N LEU A 132 -10.58 13.84 -5.89
CA LEU A 132 -10.87 12.98 -7.04
C LEU A 132 -9.70 12.07 -7.40
N VAL A 133 -8.47 12.60 -7.41
CA VAL A 133 -7.27 11.80 -7.66
C VAL A 133 -7.09 10.73 -6.58
N LEU A 134 -7.28 11.05 -5.30
CA LEU A 134 -7.18 10.06 -4.22
C LEU A 134 -8.20 8.92 -4.38
N TRP A 135 -9.42 9.27 -4.78
CA TRP A 135 -10.49 8.30 -5.00
C TRP A 135 -10.17 7.37 -6.15
N LEU A 136 -9.90 7.92 -7.34
CA LEU A 136 -9.52 7.14 -8.52
C LEU A 136 -8.30 6.26 -8.25
N ARG A 137 -7.34 6.79 -7.49
CA ARG A 137 -6.13 6.07 -7.15
C ARG A 137 -6.37 4.92 -6.17
N ALA A 138 -7.27 5.08 -5.20
CA ALA A 138 -7.70 3.98 -4.36
C ALA A 138 -8.31 2.84 -5.21
N LEU A 139 -9.04 3.16 -6.28
CA LEU A 139 -9.57 2.14 -7.20
C LEU A 139 -8.45 1.39 -7.93
N PHE A 140 -7.46 2.12 -8.47
CA PHE A 140 -6.38 1.51 -9.25
C PHE A 140 -5.37 0.73 -8.42
N ASP A 141 -5.12 1.12 -7.17
CA ASP A 141 -4.27 0.33 -6.27
C ASP A 141 -4.84 -1.07 -6.02
N THR A 142 -6.15 -1.22 -6.17
CA THR A 142 -6.86 -2.49 -5.99
C THR A 142 -7.15 -3.23 -7.30
N ALA A 143 -6.50 -2.83 -8.40
CA ALA A 143 -6.73 -3.34 -9.75
C ALA A 143 -6.25 -4.77 -10.00
N TYR A 144 -5.35 -5.29 -9.15
CA TYR A 144 -4.62 -6.53 -9.44
C TYR A 144 -5.55 -7.75 -9.49
N ASP A 145 -6.56 -7.75 -8.64
CA ASP A 145 -7.44 -8.91 -8.44
C ASP A 145 -8.56 -9.06 -9.47
N PHE A 146 -8.77 -8.06 -10.34
CA PHE A 146 -9.79 -8.14 -11.40
C PHE A 146 -9.22 -8.52 -12.77
N SER A 147 -7.93 -8.85 -12.84
CA SER A 147 -7.31 -9.29 -14.09
C SER A 147 -7.97 -10.60 -14.54
N TYR A 148 -8.51 -10.63 -15.76
CA TYR A 148 -9.19 -11.80 -16.34
C TYR A 148 -10.45 -12.26 -15.60
N VAL A 149 -11.08 -11.37 -14.83
CA VAL A 149 -12.40 -11.66 -14.25
C VAL A 149 -13.47 -11.52 -15.34
N PRO A 150 -14.32 -12.54 -15.55
CA PRO A 150 -15.45 -12.47 -16.46
C PRO A 150 -16.40 -11.32 -16.15
N ASN A 151 -17.01 -10.73 -17.19
CA ASN A 151 -17.91 -9.58 -17.05
C ASN A 151 -19.17 -9.89 -16.22
N ASP A 152 -19.65 -11.12 -16.23
CA ASP A 152 -20.84 -11.57 -15.49
C ASP A 152 -20.59 -11.59 -13.97
N GLU A 153 -19.39 -12.01 -13.54
CA GLU A 153 -18.95 -11.99 -12.13
C GLU A 153 -18.89 -10.59 -11.51
N VAL A 154 -18.91 -9.53 -12.31
CA VAL A 154 -18.86 -8.14 -11.84
C VAL A 154 -20.09 -7.31 -12.23
N SER A 155 -21.08 -7.93 -12.89
CA SER A 155 -22.26 -7.24 -13.40
C SER A 155 -23.11 -6.59 -12.29
N HIS A 156 -23.09 -7.15 -11.08
CA HIS A 156 -23.80 -6.62 -9.90
C HIS A 156 -23.11 -5.42 -9.24
N VAL A 157 -21.85 -5.12 -9.58
CA VAL A 157 -21.02 -4.17 -8.83
C VAL A 157 -21.62 -2.77 -8.84
N TYR A 158 -22.12 -2.29 -9.99
CA TYR A 158 -22.73 -0.96 -10.07
C TYR A 158 -23.92 -0.82 -9.12
N GLU A 159 -24.83 -1.80 -9.08
CA GLU A 159 -25.98 -1.77 -8.17
C GLU A 159 -25.51 -1.84 -6.70
N MET A 160 -24.67 -2.82 -6.38
CA MET A 160 -24.14 -3.08 -5.05
C MET A 160 -23.55 -1.82 -4.39
N ILE A 161 -22.67 -1.10 -5.10
CA ILE A 161 -22.00 0.08 -4.54
C ILE A 161 -22.92 1.30 -4.44
N GLY A 162 -24.13 1.26 -5.03
CA GLY A 162 -25.12 2.32 -4.92
C GLY A 162 -25.77 2.44 -3.54
N HIS A 163 -25.55 1.46 -2.66
CA HIS A 163 -26.18 1.38 -1.35
C HIS A 163 -25.22 1.80 -0.20
N SER A 164 -25.80 2.17 0.94
CA SER A 164 -25.01 2.38 2.16
C SER A 164 -24.35 1.07 2.60
N PRO A 165 -23.11 1.09 3.13
CA PRO A 165 -22.24 2.22 3.49
C PRO A 165 -21.11 2.50 2.49
N TRP A 166 -21.28 2.14 1.20
CA TRP A 166 -20.21 2.25 0.19
C TRP A 166 -19.62 3.65 0.02
N PRO A 167 -20.40 4.74 0.00
CA PRO A 167 -19.84 6.09 -0.11
C PRO A 167 -18.91 6.43 1.05
N GLU A 168 -19.28 6.02 2.27
CA GLU A 168 -18.48 6.21 3.48
C GLU A 168 -17.22 5.37 3.46
N LEU A 169 -17.33 4.08 3.08
CA LEU A 169 -16.20 3.16 2.97
C LEU A 169 -15.15 3.65 1.97
N LEU A 170 -15.57 4.03 0.76
CA LEU A 170 -14.62 4.53 -0.26
C LEU A 170 -13.95 5.83 0.17
N ARG A 171 -14.68 6.72 0.86
CA ARG A 171 -14.09 7.94 1.44
C ARG A 171 -13.02 7.59 2.47
N ALA A 172 -13.28 6.63 3.35
CA ALA A 172 -12.34 6.20 4.37
C ALA A 172 -11.10 5.50 3.77
N TYR A 173 -11.28 4.65 2.75
CA TYR A 173 -10.17 4.00 2.06
C TYR A 173 -9.31 4.98 1.25
N ALA A 174 -9.92 5.98 0.61
CA ALA A 174 -9.16 7.05 -0.04
C ALA A 174 -8.35 7.88 0.97
N ALA A 175 -8.95 8.21 2.13
CA ALA A 175 -8.26 8.93 3.21
C ALA A 175 -7.13 8.09 3.83
N TYR A 176 -7.39 6.81 4.09
CA TYR A 176 -6.38 5.83 4.51
C TYR A 176 -5.20 5.82 3.54
N ARG A 177 -5.48 5.73 2.24
CA ARG A 177 -4.41 5.68 1.24
C ARG A 177 -3.56 6.95 1.21
N ALA A 178 -4.15 8.11 1.42
CA ALA A 178 -3.43 9.38 1.52
C ALA A 178 -2.51 9.45 2.77
N ALA A 179 -2.95 8.83 3.86
CA ALA A 179 -2.23 8.83 5.13
C ALA A 179 -1.03 7.85 5.13
N VAL A 180 -1.14 6.75 4.39
CA VAL A 180 -0.14 5.68 4.38
C VAL A 180 1.07 6.02 3.52
N ASP A 181 2.26 5.64 3.99
CA ASP A 181 3.53 5.80 3.28
C ASP A 181 4.32 4.50 3.27
N PHE A 182 4.53 3.97 2.07
CA PHE A 182 5.34 2.78 1.83
C PHE A 182 6.66 3.11 1.13
N SER A 183 6.99 4.38 0.91
CA SER A 183 8.13 4.80 0.08
C SER A 183 9.50 4.41 0.65
N ILE A 184 9.57 4.16 1.95
CA ILE A 184 10.81 3.83 2.68
C ILE A 184 11.02 2.32 2.77
N GLN A 185 10.04 1.51 2.37
CA GLN A 185 10.05 0.07 2.65
C GLN A 185 9.72 -0.83 1.48
N ARG A 186 10.40 -1.98 1.50
CA ARG A 186 10.14 -3.12 0.62
C ARG A 186 8.93 -3.90 1.11
N ILE A 187 7.73 -3.36 0.87
CA ILE A 187 6.50 -4.14 0.94
C ILE A 187 5.96 -4.22 -0.48
N THR A 188 5.87 -5.44 -1.00
CA THR A 188 5.10 -5.69 -2.21
C THR A 188 3.66 -5.29 -1.89
N VAL A 189 3.23 -4.15 -2.43
CA VAL A 189 1.92 -3.54 -2.12
C VAL A 189 0.79 -4.55 -2.32
N TYR A 190 0.94 -5.50 -3.26
CA TYR A 190 0.01 -6.61 -3.53
C TYR A 190 -0.21 -7.58 -2.35
N SER A 191 0.66 -7.60 -1.35
CA SER A 191 0.51 -8.43 -0.15
C SER A 191 -0.30 -7.76 0.96
N LEU A 192 -0.69 -6.50 0.77
CA LEU A 192 -1.44 -5.73 1.75
C LEU A 192 -2.95 -5.96 1.59
N PRO A 193 -3.73 -6.00 2.69
CA PRO A 193 -5.18 -6.07 2.62
C PRO A 193 -5.81 -4.98 1.74
N PHE A 194 -5.17 -3.80 1.69
CA PHE A 194 -5.63 -2.70 0.85
C PHE A 194 -5.60 -3.04 -0.64
N ALA A 195 -4.57 -3.72 -1.13
CA ALA A 195 -4.43 -4.03 -2.55
C ALA A 195 -5.46 -5.04 -3.06
N THR A 196 -6.01 -5.86 -2.17
CA THR A 196 -7.04 -6.85 -2.51
C THR A 196 -8.45 -6.44 -2.10
N MET A 197 -8.61 -5.23 -1.54
CA MET A 197 -9.85 -4.79 -0.91
C MET A 197 -11.04 -4.78 -1.87
N LEU A 198 -10.91 -4.21 -3.08
CA LEU A 198 -12.06 -4.15 -3.99
C LEU A 198 -12.52 -5.53 -4.46
N ALA A 199 -11.61 -6.44 -4.81
CA ALA A 199 -12.02 -7.78 -5.22
C ALA A 199 -12.58 -8.60 -4.07
N ALA A 200 -11.98 -8.49 -2.87
CA ALA A 200 -12.52 -9.12 -1.68
C ALA A 200 -13.98 -8.68 -1.41
N LEU A 201 -14.31 -7.40 -1.62
CA LEU A 201 -15.67 -6.91 -1.41
C LEU A 201 -16.61 -7.12 -2.61
N CYS A 202 -16.11 -7.09 -3.85
CA CYS A 202 -16.96 -7.27 -5.03
C CYS A 202 -17.25 -8.74 -5.32
N LEU A 203 -16.24 -9.60 -5.24
CA LEU A 203 -16.31 -11.01 -5.67
C LEU A 203 -16.65 -11.97 -4.52
N ASN A 204 -16.24 -11.67 -3.29
CA ASN A 204 -16.53 -12.52 -2.14
C ASN A 204 -17.67 -11.97 -1.28
N GLN A 205 -18.86 -12.55 -1.45
CA GLN A 205 -20.05 -12.13 -0.70
C GLN A 205 -19.88 -12.26 0.82
N SER A 206 -19.25 -13.33 1.30
CA SER A 206 -19.07 -13.55 2.75
C SER A 206 -18.19 -12.48 3.38
N VAL A 207 -17.05 -12.17 2.74
CA VAL A 207 -16.15 -11.09 3.19
C VAL A 207 -16.88 -9.73 3.14
N ARG A 208 -17.60 -9.46 2.05
CA ARG A 208 -18.38 -8.24 1.88
C ARG A 208 -19.39 -8.05 3.00
N ASP A 209 -20.20 -9.06 3.28
CA ASP A 209 -21.30 -8.96 4.24
C ASP A 209 -20.77 -8.71 5.66
N GLU A 210 -19.65 -9.36 6.03
CA GLU A 210 -18.97 -9.12 7.32
C GLU A 210 -18.42 -7.68 7.42
N VAL A 211 -17.75 -7.18 6.37
CA VAL A 211 -17.17 -5.83 6.37
C VAL A 211 -18.26 -4.75 6.38
N ILE A 212 -19.31 -4.92 5.57
CA ILE A 212 -20.44 -3.99 5.52
C ILE A 212 -21.18 -4.00 6.85
N GLY A 213 -21.46 -5.18 7.42
CA GLY A 213 -22.10 -5.32 8.72
C GLY A 213 -21.29 -4.66 9.84
N ALA A 214 -19.96 -4.88 9.85
CA ALA A 214 -19.04 -4.23 10.78
C ALA A 214 -19.02 -2.71 10.63
N CYS A 215 -19.01 -2.20 9.39
CA CYS A 215 -19.03 -0.76 9.13
C CYS A 215 -20.32 -0.11 9.67
N ILE A 216 -21.48 -0.72 9.41
CA ILE A 216 -22.79 -0.23 9.89
C ILE A 216 -22.87 -0.27 11.42
N ALA A 217 -22.32 -1.31 12.06
CA ALA A 217 -22.33 -1.46 13.50
C ALA A 217 -21.40 -0.48 14.26
N GLY A 218 -20.57 0.27 13.53
CA GLY A 218 -19.62 1.22 14.11
C GLY A 218 -18.43 0.56 14.81
N PHE A 219 -17.59 1.37 15.47
CA PHE A 219 -16.30 0.92 15.99
C PHE A 219 -16.37 -0.31 16.91
N GLU A 220 -17.26 -0.32 17.92
CA GLU A 220 -17.37 -1.46 18.84
C GLU A 220 -17.87 -2.73 18.14
N GLY A 221 -18.80 -2.58 17.20
CA GLY A 221 -19.30 -3.69 16.38
C GLY A 221 -18.20 -4.26 15.48
N ALA A 222 -17.48 -3.40 14.78
CA ALA A 222 -16.35 -3.78 13.94
C ALA A 222 -15.22 -4.44 14.74
N TRP A 223 -14.90 -3.91 15.93
CA TRP A 223 -13.92 -4.49 16.82
C TRP A 223 -14.33 -5.90 17.26
N LYS A 224 -15.59 -6.08 17.66
CA LYS A 224 -16.12 -7.40 18.04
C LYS A 224 -16.10 -8.38 16.86
N ALA A 225 -16.50 -7.94 15.67
CA ALA A 225 -16.47 -8.76 14.45
C ALA A 225 -15.04 -9.20 14.13
N PHE A 226 -14.08 -8.28 14.17
CA PHE A 226 -12.67 -8.57 13.97
C PHE A 226 -12.15 -9.63 14.96
N TYR A 227 -12.41 -9.46 16.26
CA TYR A 227 -12.00 -10.46 17.27
C TYR A 227 -12.61 -11.84 17.01
N CYS A 228 -13.91 -11.89 16.71
CA CYS A 228 -14.59 -13.15 16.41
C CYS A 228 -13.97 -13.88 15.22
N ILE A 229 -13.65 -13.15 14.14
CA ILE A 229 -13.00 -13.73 12.96
C ILE A 229 -11.58 -14.17 13.28
N VAL A 230 -10.81 -13.40 14.04
CA VAL A 230 -9.44 -13.80 14.42
C VAL A 230 -9.46 -15.03 15.34
N GLU A 231 -10.36 -15.11 16.31
CA GLU A 231 -10.50 -16.31 17.15
C GLU A 231 -10.84 -17.56 16.31
N LYS A 232 -11.69 -17.41 15.30
CA LYS A 232 -11.97 -18.49 14.34
C LYS A 232 -10.74 -18.85 13.51
N LEU A 233 -10.00 -17.86 13.02
CA LEU A 233 -8.78 -18.06 12.24
C LEU A 233 -7.70 -18.78 13.04
N GLU A 234 -7.53 -18.45 14.31
CA GLU A 234 -6.55 -19.09 15.21
C GLU A 234 -6.92 -20.53 15.57
N ARG A 235 -8.22 -20.87 15.50
CA ARG A 235 -8.74 -22.22 15.75
C ARG A 235 -9.00 -23.03 14.48
N ALA A 236 -8.81 -22.43 13.30
CA ALA A 236 -9.08 -23.10 12.05
C ALA A 236 -8.11 -24.29 11.89
N ASP A 237 -8.69 -25.48 11.72
CA ASP A 237 -7.94 -26.70 11.37
C ASP A 237 -7.47 -26.65 9.90
N THR A 238 -6.84 -27.72 9.42
CA THR A 238 -6.16 -27.85 8.12
C THR A 238 -7.02 -27.63 6.85
N ASP A 239 -8.27 -27.16 6.95
CA ASP A 239 -9.05 -26.73 5.79
C ASP A 239 -8.53 -25.39 5.26
N GLN A 240 -7.73 -25.50 4.19
CA GLN A 240 -7.09 -24.38 3.53
C GLN A 240 -8.09 -23.33 3.02
N ASN A 241 -9.24 -23.74 2.46
CA ASN A 241 -10.20 -22.82 1.87
C ASN A 241 -10.90 -21.99 2.96
N GLN A 242 -11.28 -22.65 4.06
CA GLN A 242 -11.85 -21.96 5.21
C GLN A 242 -10.83 -21.00 5.84
N TRP A 243 -9.58 -21.43 5.96
CA TRP A 243 -8.50 -20.60 6.49
C TRP A 243 -8.27 -19.35 5.63
N GLU A 244 -8.25 -19.47 4.31
CA GLU A 244 -8.06 -18.35 3.36
C GLU A 244 -9.17 -17.31 3.46
N ILE A 245 -10.43 -17.75 3.57
CA ILE A 245 -11.57 -16.83 3.76
C ILE A 245 -11.43 -16.09 5.10
N LEU A 246 -11.15 -16.81 6.19
CA LEU A 246 -10.99 -16.19 7.51
C LEU A 246 -9.79 -15.22 7.55
N HIS A 247 -8.69 -15.57 6.89
CA HIS A 247 -7.50 -14.73 6.76
C HIS A 247 -7.80 -13.44 6.00
N THR A 248 -8.50 -13.56 4.86
CA THR A 248 -8.94 -12.42 4.05
C THR A 248 -9.90 -11.54 4.85
N THR A 249 -10.93 -12.11 5.48
CA THR A 249 -11.90 -11.37 6.30
C THR A 249 -11.22 -10.64 7.46
N ALA A 250 -10.29 -11.29 8.18
CA ALA A 250 -9.53 -10.64 9.25
C ALA A 250 -8.69 -9.47 8.72
N GLY A 251 -8.06 -9.64 7.56
CA GLY A 251 -7.31 -8.58 6.88
C GLY A 251 -8.20 -7.38 6.50
N GLN A 252 -9.37 -7.64 5.90
CA GLN A 252 -10.28 -6.57 5.49
C GLN A 252 -10.93 -5.85 6.69
N LEU A 253 -11.26 -6.57 7.76
CA LEU A 253 -11.74 -5.94 9.00
C LEU A 253 -10.64 -5.14 9.71
N GLY A 254 -9.39 -5.62 9.70
CA GLY A 254 -8.24 -4.87 10.19
C GLY A 254 -7.99 -3.59 9.40
N LEU A 255 -8.14 -3.65 8.07
CA LEU A 255 -8.10 -2.49 7.19
C LEU A 255 -9.25 -1.51 7.47
N LEU A 256 -10.48 -2.01 7.62
CA LEU A 256 -11.65 -1.19 7.97
C LEU A 256 -11.41 -0.39 9.25
N LEU A 257 -10.99 -1.06 10.32
CA LEU A 257 -10.64 -0.43 11.60
C LEU A 257 -9.58 0.66 11.43
N SER A 258 -8.53 0.34 10.67
CA SER A 258 -7.40 1.25 10.40
C SER A 258 -7.78 2.44 9.50
N ALA A 259 -8.78 2.29 8.63
CA ALA A 259 -9.24 3.31 7.71
C ALA A 259 -10.26 4.25 8.36
N MET A 260 -11.27 3.70 9.03
CA MET A 260 -12.38 4.43 9.63
C MET A 260 -12.04 5.04 10.99
N TRP A 261 -11.30 4.31 11.83
CA TRP A 261 -11.08 4.64 13.23
C TRP A 261 -9.62 4.46 13.67
N PRO A 262 -8.65 5.10 12.99
CA PRO A 262 -7.22 4.86 13.22
C PRO A 262 -6.78 5.11 14.68
N GLU A 263 -7.16 6.24 15.27
CA GLU A 263 -6.78 6.57 16.65
C GLU A 263 -7.44 5.65 17.68
N GLN A 264 -8.73 5.37 17.52
CA GLN A 264 -9.46 4.48 18.44
C GLN A 264 -8.91 3.06 18.37
N THR A 265 -8.58 2.57 17.17
CA THR A 265 -7.93 1.29 16.94
C THR A 265 -6.58 1.25 17.65
N LEU A 266 -5.72 2.24 17.44
CA LEU A 266 -4.41 2.32 18.09
C LEU A 266 -4.52 2.31 19.62
N MET A 267 -5.42 3.13 20.17
CA MET A 267 -5.62 3.20 21.61
C MET A 267 -6.17 1.89 22.18
N ARG A 268 -7.07 1.23 21.46
CA ARG A 268 -7.62 -0.07 21.87
C ARG A 268 -6.56 -1.18 21.82
N MET A 269 -5.66 -1.19 20.83
CA MET A 269 -4.50 -2.11 20.79
C MET A 269 -3.58 -1.96 22.01
N VAL A 270 -3.45 -0.74 22.55
CA VAL A 270 -2.64 -0.48 23.75
C VAL A 270 -3.36 -0.90 25.03
N GLN A 271 -4.69 -0.74 25.08
CA GLN A 271 -5.50 -1.02 26.26
C GLN A 271 -5.82 -2.50 26.42
N VAL A 272 -6.05 -3.21 25.31
CA VAL A 272 -6.48 -4.60 25.29
C VAL A 272 -5.40 -5.43 24.62
N PRO A 273 -4.76 -6.37 25.35
CA PRO A 273 -3.79 -7.27 24.77
C PRO A 273 -4.40 -8.06 23.61
N LEU A 274 -3.76 -7.98 22.45
CA LEU A 274 -4.11 -8.73 21.26
C LEU A 274 -3.26 -10.00 21.19
N SER A 275 -3.81 -11.06 20.60
CA SER A 275 -3.01 -12.19 20.17
C SER A 275 -2.01 -11.74 19.07
N PRO A 276 -0.92 -12.49 18.85
CA PRO A 276 0.03 -12.16 17.78
C PRO A 276 -0.63 -12.07 16.39
N VAL A 277 -1.59 -12.95 16.09
CA VAL A 277 -2.31 -12.92 14.80
C VAL A 277 -3.16 -11.67 14.68
N ALA A 278 -3.93 -11.33 15.72
CA ALA A 278 -4.78 -10.15 15.72
C ALA A 278 -3.95 -8.86 15.59
N ALA A 279 -2.85 -8.78 16.36
CA ALA A 279 -1.92 -7.66 16.34
C ALA A 279 -1.29 -7.46 14.95
N GLU A 280 -0.92 -8.54 14.28
CA GLU A 280 -0.36 -8.50 12.93
C GLU A 280 -1.39 -8.05 11.88
N ARG A 281 -2.62 -8.57 11.95
CA ARG A 281 -3.70 -8.22 11.00
C ARG A 281 -4.10 -6.74 11.06
N ILE A 282 -4.08 -6.12 12.25
CA ILE A 282 -4.28 -4.67 12.37
C ILE A 282 -2.98 -3.93 12.03
N GLY A 283 -1.85 -4.40 12.53
CA GLY A 283 -0.55 -3.71 12.45
C GLY A 283 -0.13 -3.40 11.01
N VAL A 284 -0.35 -4.36 10.10
CA VAL A 284 -0.02 -4.23 8.67
C VAL A 284 -0.75 -3.08 7.97
N SER A 285 -1.93 -2.70 8.46
CA SER A 285 -2.69 -1.56 7.91
C SER A 285 -2.49 -0.29 8.73
N LEU A 286 -2.52 -0.39 10.06
CA LEU A 286 -2.53 0.78 10.94
C LEU A 286 -1.18 1.47 11.04
N LEU A 287 -0.09 0.72 11.18
CA LEU A 287 1.19 1.29 11.63
C LEU A 287 1.91 2.12 10.55
N HIS A 288 1.57 1.91 9.28
CA HIS A 288 2.12 2.65 8.14
C HIS A 288 1.48 4.03 7.92
N ARG A 289 0.52 4.41 8.76
CA ARG A 289 -0.17 5.70 8.72
C ARG A 289 0.69 6.84 9.27
N ARG A 290 1.07 7.80 8.42
CA ARG A 290 1.91 8.95 8.80
C ARG A 290 1.25 9.89 9.80
N ASP A 291 -0.07 10.02 9.74
CA ASP A 291 -0.83 10.83 10.70
C ASP A 291 -0.76 10.28 12.13
N LEU A 292 -0.38 9.00 12.31
CA LEU A 292 -0.19 8.38 13.61
C LEU A 292 1.27 8.41 14.11
N THR A 293 2.25 8.83 13.31
CA THR A 293 3.69 8.72 13.65
C THR A 293 4.04 9.32 15.01
N LEU A 294 3.59 10.55 15.28
CA LEU A 294 3.89 11.22 16.57
C LEU A 294 3.23 10.52 17.75
N THR A 295 2.01 10.02 17.57
CA THR A 295 1.28 9.28 18.60
C THR A 295 1.96 7.94 18.88
N LEU A 296 2.37 7.22 17.84
CA LEU A 296 3.13 5.97 17.95
C LEU A 296 4.45 6.20 18.70
N GLN A 297 5.22 7.23 18.34
CA GLN A 297 6.48 7.57 19.03
C GLN A 297 6.29 7.80 20.53
N ARG A 298 5.24 8.52 20.92
CA ARG A 298 4.91 8.73 22.34
C ARG A 298 4.53 7.43 23.04
N LEU A 299 3.70 6.61 22.40
CA LEU A 299 3.23 5.36 22.98
C LEU A 299 4.36 4.33 23.16
N ILE A 300 5.25 4.17 22.18
CA ILE A 300 6.33 3.16 22.26
C ILE A 300 7.49 3.56 23.17
N ALA A 301 7.58 4.84 23.55
CA ALA A 301 8.53 5.31 24.55
C ALA A 301 8.20 4.79 25.96
N GLU A 302 6.92 4.51 26.23
CA GLU A 302 6.46 3.97 27.51
C GLU A 302 6.81 2.47 27.64
N PRO A 303 7.55 2.04 28.68
CA PRO A 303 7.98 0.65 28.83
C PRO A 303 6.84 -0.38 28.84
N LYS A 304 5.67 0.01 29.37
CA LYS A 304 4.47 -0.83 29.41
C LYS A 304 3.94 -1.22 28.02
N ASN A 305 4.30 -0.48 26.98
CA ASN A 305 3.84 -0.69 25.61
C ASN A 305 4.86 -1.50 24.78
N ALA A 306 5.62 -2.40 25.42
CA ALA A 306 6.65 -3.20 24.77
C ALA A 306 6.14 -4.00 23.55
N VAL A 307 4.92 -4.56 23.62
CA VAL A 307 4.30 -5.30 22.51
C VAL A 307 4.06 -4.39 21.31
N LEU A 308 3.54 -3.18 21.51
CA LEU A 308 3.37 -2.20 20.44
C LEU A 308 4.71 -1.78 19.85
N ARG A 309 5.73 -1.57 20.70
CA ARG A 309 7.09 -1.25 20.23
C ARG A 309 7.64 -2.36 19.34
N ASP A 310 7.44 -3.63 19.68
CA ASP A 310 7.88 -4.75 18.87
C ASP A 310 7.13 -4.79 17.53
N LEU A 311 5.82 -4.52 17.50
CA LEU A 311 5.07 -4.39 16.25
C LEU A 311 5.59 -3.23 15.38
N VAL A 312 5.90 -2.07 15.99
CA VAL A 312 6.49 -0.93 15.28
C VAL A 312 7.87 -1.28 14.72
N LEU A 313 8.73 -1.96 15.47
CA LEU A 313 10.02 -2.44 14.95
C LEU A 313 9.84 -3.46 13.82
N HIS A 314 8.78 -4.27 13.88
CA HIS A 314 8.49 -5.24 12.83
C HIS A 314 8.00 -4.58 11.53
N HIS A 315 7.08 -3.61 11.64
CA HIS A 315 6.40 -3.01 10.50
C HIS A 315 7.05 -1.72 10.01
N VAL A 316 7.40 -0.81 10.90
CA VAL A 316 7.79 0.59 10.64
C VAL A 316 8.96 1.03 11.55
N PRO A 317 10.13 0.37 11.43
CA PRO A 317 11.28 0.62 12.30
C PRO A 317 11.75 2.08 12.32
N GLU A 318 11.56 2.84 11.24
CA GLU A 318 11.88 4.27 11.15
C GLU A 318 11.16 5.15 12.18
N ILE A 319 10.03 4.67 12.74
CA ILE A 319 9.30 5.38 13.79
C ILE A 319 9.99 5.19 15.15
N ALA A 320 10.61 4.02 15.38
CA ALA A 320 11.21 3.62 16.65
C ALA A 320 12.72 3.83 16.73
N VAL A 321 13.41 3.83 15.58
CA VAL A 321 14.87 3.86 15.49
C VAL A 321 15.35 5.26 15.14
N ASN A 322 16.32 5.75 15.90
CA ASN A 322 17.08 6.96 15.59
C ASN A 322 18.56 6.74 15.94
N ALA A 323 19.42 7.70 15.60
CA ALA A 323 20.87 7.59 15.82
C ALA A 323 21.26 7.23 17.28
N ASN A 324 20.53 7.74 18.27
CA ASN A 324 20.82 7.50 19.69
C ASN A 324 20.36 6.12 20.18
N SER A 325 19.42 5.50 19.47
CA SER A 325 18.81 4.21 19.86
C SER A 325 19.23 3.04 18.96
N ALA A 326 19.85 3.32 17.80
CA ALA A 326 20.20 2.34 16.78
C ALA A 326 20.98 1.15 17.35
N ALA A 327 22.09 1.40 18.06
CA ALA A 327 22.91 0.34 18.64
C ALA A 327 22.15 -0.50 19.70
N THR A 328 21.41 0.15 20.60
CA THR A 328 20.62 -0.55 21.63
C THR A 328 19.47 -1.36 21.05
N ILE A 329 18.81 -0.87 20.01
CA ILE A 329 17.76 -1.61 19.31
C ILE A 329 18.39 -2.76 18.53
N ALA A 330 19.57 -2.55 17.93
CA ALA A 330 20.29 -3.60 17.22
C ALA A 330 20.57 -4.81 18.13
N ASP A 331 21.06 -4.58 19.35
CA ASP A 331 21.27 -5.66 20.33
C ASP A 331 19.98 -6.44 20.63
N LYS A 332 18.86 -5.75 20.79
CA LYS A 332 17.56 -6.38 21.08
C LYS A 332 17.08 -7.26 19.93
N VAL A 333 17.18 -6.79 18.68
CA VAL A 333 16.65 -7.51 17.51
C VAL A 333 17.61 -8.58 17.00
N ALA A 334 18.91 -8.47 17.30
CA ALA A 334 19.94 -9.42 16.90
C ALA A 334 19.71 -10.84 17.46
N VAL A 335 19.14 -10.94 18.66
CA VAL A 335 18.83 -12.22 19.31
C VAL A 335 17.83 -13.06 18.49
N TRP A 336 16.98 -12.42 17.70
CA TRP A 336 15.91 -13.09 16.96
C TRP A 336 16.30 -13.36 15.51
N GLN A 337 16.67 -14.59 15.15
CA GLN A 337 17.10 -14.90 13.77
C GLN A 337 16.03 -14.55 12.72
N SER A 338 14.79 -14.98 12.91
CA SER A 338 13.70 -14.88 11.92
C SER A 338 12.71 -13.73 12.14
N LYS A 339 12.85 -12.93 13.22
CA LYS A 339 12.00 -11.76 13.48
C LYS A 339 12.68 -10.45 13.09
N PHE A 340 11.87 -9.39 13.01
CA PHE A 340 12.33 -8.01 12.79
C PHE A 340 13.18 -7.84 11.53
N LYS A 341 12.91 -8.61 10.47
CA LYS A 341 13.63 -8.53 9.18
C LYS A 341 13.74 -7.08 8.70
N ARG A 342 12.62 -6.35 8.67
CA ARG A 342 12.58 -4.94 8.24
C ARG A 342 13.42 -4.03 9.14
N CYS A 343 13.38 -4.23 10.46
CA CYS A 343 14.23 -3.46 11.38
C CYS A 343 15.71 -3.65 11.08
N LYS A 344 16.15 -4.89 10.80
CA LYS A 344 17.55 -5.17 10.49
C LYS A 344 17.96 -4.57 9.15
N GLU A 345 17.10 -4.68 8.14
CA GLU A 345 17.29 -4.02 6.85
C GLU A 345 17.41 -2.50 7.01
N TYR A 346 16.52 -1.88 7.79
CA TYR A 346 16.55 -0.45 8.08
C TYR A 346 17.82 -0.03 8.83
N LEU A 347 18.18 -0.74 9.90
CA LEU A 347 19.38 -0.48 10.69
C LEU A 347 20.66 -0.57 9.85
N LEU A 348 20.77 -1.56 8.95
CA LEU A 348 21.90 -1.65 8.03
C LEU A 348 21.89 -0.47 7.04
N ALA A 349 20.76 -0.23 6.38
CA ALA A 349 20.71 0.76 5.30
C ALA A 349 20.89 2.21 5.78
N TYR A 350 20.45 2.54 7.00
CA TYR A 350 20.44 3.92 7.53
C TYR A 350 21.41 4.16 8.68
N HIS A 351 21.87 3.11 9.37
CA HIS A 351 22.62 3.25 10.63
C HIS A 351 23.83 2.32 10.77
N ALA A 352 24.29 1.61 9.73
CA ALA A 352 25.41 0.67 9.87
C ALA A 352 26.70 1.31 10.42
N ASN A 353 26.94 2.60 10.17
CA ASN A 353 28.09 3.33 10.71
C ASN A 353 28.01 3.57 12.24
N LEU A 354 26.83 3.39 12.85
CA LEU A 354 26.61 3.49 14.29
C LEU A 354 26.57 2.12 14.98
N LEU A 355 26.63 1.04 14.21
CA LEU A 355 26.64 -0.33 14.73
C LEU A 355 28.09 -0.83 14.86
N SER A 356 28.30 -1.73 15.80
CA SER A 356 29.56 -2.48 15.88
C SER A 356 29.68 -3.45 14.70
N ASP A 357 30.93 -3.80 14.35
CA ASP A 357 31.20 -4.76 13.26
C ASP A 357 30.49 -6.10 13.48
N SER A 358 30.38 -6.57 14.73
CA SER A 358 29.69 -7.81 15.08
C SER A 358 28.18 -7.73 14.82
N GLN A 359 27.54 -6.60 15.16
CA GLN A 359 26.12 -6.37 14.87
C GLN A 359 25.85 -6.37 13.36
N CYS A 360 26.67 -5.65 12.59
CA CYS A 360 26.58 -5.63 11.14
C CYS A 360 26.72 -7.03 10.52
N GLN A 361 27.75 -7.78 10.93
CA GLN A 361 27.98 -9.16 10.48
C GLN A 361 26.81 -10.08 10.83
N GLN A 362 26.27 -9.96 12.05
CA GLN A 362 25.13 -10.77 12.48
C GLN A 362 23.88 -10.50 11.64
N PHE A 363 23.56 -9.24 11.35
CA PHE A 363 22.42 -8.90 10.49
C PHE A 363 22.61 -9.37 9.06
N VAL A 364 23.80 -9.17 8.47
CA VAL A 364 24.13 -9.69 7.13
C VAL A 364 23.94 -11.21 7.05
N LYS A 365 24.34 -11.94 8.09
CA LYS A 365 24.15 -13.40 8.17
C LYS A 365 22.67 -13.79 8.24
N GLN A 366 21.88 -13.08 9.05
CA GLN A 366 20.47 -13.39 9.29
C GLN A 366 19.53 -13.00 8.15
N LEU A 367 19.92 -12.04 7.30
CA LEU A 367 19.10 -11.58 6.19
C LEU A 367 19.34 -12.41 4.94
N GLY A 368 18.27 -12.79 4.23
CA GLY A 368 18.39 -13.42 2.91
C GLY A 368 18.89 -12.45 1.83
N LEU A 369 18.55 -11.16 1.96
CA LEU A 369 18.97 -10.09 1.07
C LEU A 369 19.46 -8.90 1.90
N VAL A 370 20.57 -8.28 1.49
CA VAL A 370 21.19 -7.20 2.26
C VAL A 370 21.00 -5.86 1.54
N PRO A 371 20.48 -4.82 2.20
CA PRO A 371 20.22 -3.55 1.54
C PRO A 371 21.52 -2.78 1.26
N TYR A 372 21.52 -1.97 0.19
CA TYR A 372 22.53 -0.94 -0.02
C TYR A 372 22.40 0.16 1.04
N GLY A 373 23.53 0.69 1.49
CA GLY A 373 23.58 1.86 2.34
C GLY A 373 23.01 3.09 1.62
N ILE A 374 22.31 3.96 2.35
CA ILE A 374 21.79 5.21 1.78
C ILE A 374 22.88 6.25 1.50
N THR A 375 24.07 6.07 2.09
CA THR A 375 25.27 6.88 1.86
C THR A 375 26.47 5.98 1.59
N GLU A 376 27.50 6.50 0.93
CA GLU A 376 28.77 5.78 0.68
C GLU A 376 29.47 5.37 1.99
N GLU A 377 29.38 6.20 3.02
CA GLU A 377 29.92 5.90 4.34
C GLU A 377 29.26 4.65 4.92
N ILE A 378 27.92 4.61 4.97
CA ILE A 378 27.15 3.47 5.48
C ILE A 378 27.43 2.22 4.64
N GLU A 379 27.47 2.35 3.31
CA GLU A 379 27.79 1.23 2.41
C GLU A 379 29.16 0.61 2.72
N THR A 380 30.16 1.42 3.09
CA THR A 380 31.48 0.92 3.48
C THR A 380 31.41 -0.05 4.68
N TYR A 381 30.59 0.26 5.69
CA TYR A 381 30.40 -0.63 6.84
C TYR A 381 29.69 -1.93 6.45
N ILE A 382 28.68 -1.84 5.58
CA ILE A 382 27.97 -3.03 5.06
C ILE A 382 28.92 -3.92 4.25
N GLN A 383 29.77 -3.35 3.40
CA GLN A 383 30.72 -4.09 2.59
C GLN A 383 31.79 -4.80 3.43
N ARG A 384 32.27 -4.16 4.49
CA ARG A 384 33.15 -4.82 5.47
C ARG A 384 32.48 -6.06 6.05
N ALA A 385 31.24 -5.95 6.52
CA ALA A 385 30.49 -7.09 7.06
C ALA A 385 30.25 -8.21 6.02
N LEU A 386 29.99 -7.86 4.75
CA LEU A 386 29.83 -8.83 3.67
C LEU A 386 31.12 -9.63 3.39
N THR A 387 32.29 -8.99 3.51
CA THR A 387 33.60 -9.64 3.29
C THR A 387 33.84 -10.82 4.25
N TYR A 388 33.27 -10.77 5.45
CA TYR A 388 33.38 -11.82 6.46
C TYR A 388 32.33 -12.94 6.31
N THR A 389 31.42 -12.84 5.33
CA THR A 389 30.35 -13.83 5.12
C THR A 389 30.76 -14.79 3.98
N ALA A 390 31.43 -15.88 4.34
CA ALA A 390 32.25 -16.68 3.43
C ALA A 390 31.54 -17.72 2.52
N ALA A 391 30.22 -17.68 2.30
CA ALA A 391 29.55 -18.85 1.68
C ALA A 391 28.51 -18.58 0.57
N GLU A 392 27.90 -17.41 0.48
CA GLU A 392 26.90 -17.13 -0.57
C GLU A 392 27.00 -15.67 -0.98
N VAL A 393 26.99 -15.39 -2.29
CA VAL A 393 26.81 -14.02 -2.78
C VAL A 393 25.39 -13.60 -2.40
N LYS A 394 25.23 -13.03 -1.20
CA LYS A 394 23.96 -12.48 -0.73
C LYS A 394 23.45 -11.49 -1.75
N GLY A 395 22.22 -11.68 -2.24
CA GLY A 395 21.60 -10.71 -3.13
C GLY A 395 21.50 -9.34 -2.45
N ARG A 396 21.68 -8.29 -3.25
CA ARG A 396 21.67 -6.88 -2.81
C ARG A 396 20.43 -6.18 -3.36
N PHE A 397 19.92 -5.16 -2.67
CA PHE A 397 18.77 -4.37 -3.13
C PHE A 397 18.79 -2.96 -2.52
N LYS A 398 18.16 -1.98 -3.16
CA LYS A 398 17.98 -0.64 -2.55
C LYS A 398 16.62 -0.58 -1.87
N LEU A 399 16.52 0.02 -0.70
CA LEU A 399 15.23 0.18 -0.02
C LEU A 399 14.23 1.04 -0.82
N ALA A 400 14.73 1.94 -1.68
CA ALA A 400 13.92 2.85 -2.50
C ALA A 400 13.69 2.39 -3.96
N GLU A 401 14.22 1.21 -4.35
CA GLU A 401 14.01 0.62 -5.67
C GLU A 401 13.74 -0.87 -5.46
N VAL A 402 12.49 -1.28 -5.69
CA VAL A 402 12.18 -2.71 -5.64
C VAL A 402 12.29 -3.26 -7.05
N ASP A 403 13.18 -4.23 -7.21
CA ASP A 403 13.27 -5.07 -8.41
C ASP A 403 12.62 -6.42 -8.09
N PRO A 404 11.39 -6.69 -8.56
CA PRO A 404 10.73 -7.98 -8.39
C PRO A 404 11.56 -9.15 -8.91
N VAL A 405 12.39 -8.93 -9.94
CA VAL A 405 13.27 -9.96 -10.53
C VAL A 405 14.40 -10.34 -9.59
N ALA A 406 14.93 -9.40 -8.82
CA ALA A 406 15.93 -9.67 -7.78
C ALA A 406 15.34 -10.49 -6.62
N ILE A 407 14.05 -10.31 -6.29
CA ILE A 407 13.35 -11.11 -5.28
C ILE A 407 13.15 -12.54 -5.77
N ILE A 408 12.66 -12.71 -7.00
CA ILE A 408 12.41 -14.03 -7.61
C ILE A 408 13.73 -14.81 -7.73
N ARG A 409 14.81 -14.18 -8.23
CA ARG A 409 16.13 -14.82 -8.34
C ARG A 409 16.69 -15.30 -6.99
N ALA A 410 16.43 -14.56 -5.92
CA ALA A 410 16.88 -14.92 -4.58
C ALA A 410 16.07 -16.08 -3.96
N ILE A 411 14.80 -16.23 -4.36
CA ILE A 411 13.96 -17.37 -3.98
C ILE A 411 14.33 -18.62 -4.80
N SER A 412 14.69 -18.45 -6.07
CA SER A 412 15.08 -19.56 -6.96
C SER A 412 16.45 -20.18 -6.65
N THR A 413 17.23 -19.59 -5.74
CA THR A 413 18.53 -20.14 -5.30
C THR A 413 18.45 -21.11 -4.13
N GLU A 414 17.27 -21.31 -3.52
CA GLU A 414 17.03 -22.42 -2.59
C GLU A 414 16.41 -23.62 -3.33
N VAL A 415 17.16 -24.22 -4.27
CA VAL A 415 16.89 -25.59 -4.69
C VAL A 415 17.81 -26.50 -3.90
N CYS A 416 17.20 -27.33 -3.06
CA CYS A 416 17.85 -28.42 -2.34
C CYS A 416 18.73 -29.24 -3.28
N VAL A 417 19.98 -29.47 -2.86
CA VAL A 417 20.71 -30.71 -3.13
C VAL A 417 20.99 -31.37 -1.80
#